data_AF-A0A5E3WWW6-F1
#
_entry.id   AF-A0A5E3WWW6-F1
#
_cell.length_a   1.000
_cell.length_b   1.000
_cell.length_c   1.000
_cell.angle_alpha   90.00
_cell.angle_beta   90.00
_cell.angle_gamma   90.00
#
_symmetry.space_group_name_H-M   'P 1'
#
loop_
_entity.id
_entity.type
_entity.pdbx_description
1 polymer ?
#
loop_
_entity_poly.entity_id
_entity_poly.type
_entity_poly.pdbx_seq_one_letter_code
_entity_poly.pdbx_strand_id
1 'polypeptide(L)'
;MLSLRDFPRFPVLLEAVIDAFCTFLRTLKPTLEACVLHSVAWGVEWPRRKTILNDKDLIDYDADRNNEKEHNSEYEYECLDGVQQVMRALRAEHLGIGDVIVIRKEYEVLLKALSEEHGTSSSERLARSGVVITGHPGTGKTAFLIYLLLLRLSRQQPTALQLNPEGYYIFDHRGVTYHTSDTYGYDDRMRACWALVDYNATSLGRVPRCVAREG
;
A
#
# COMPACT_ATOMS: atom_id res chain seq x y z
N MET A 1 -38.11 -47.92 14.73
CA MET A 1 -38.23 -47.50 13.32
C MET A 1 -38.14 -45.98 13.31
N LEU A 2 -36.93 -45.43 13.20
CA LEU A 2 -36.70 -43.99 13.27
C LEU A 2 -36.96 -43.38 11.89
N SER A 3 -37.81 -42.35 11.86
CA SER A 3 -38.29 -41.68 10.66
C SER A 3 -37.15 -40.86 10.02
N LEU A 4 -36.91 -41.08 8.73
CA LEU A 4 -35.92 -40.35 7.93
C LEU A 4 -36.29 -38.87 7.67
N ARG A 5 -37.27 -38.32 8.39
CA ARG A 5 -37.72 -36.92 8.32
C ARG A 5 -37.12 -36.01 9.40
N ASP A 6 -36.33 -36.56 10.32
CA ASP A 6 -35.76 -35.82 11.46
C ASP A 6 -34.31 -35.36 11.25
N PHE A 7 -33.78 -35.41 10.02
CA PHE A 7 -32.47 -34.79 9.72
C PHE A 7 -32.64 -33.29 9.47
N PRO A 8 -32.10 -32.40 10.33
CA PRO A 8 -32.15 -30.97 10.09
C PRO A 8 -31.23 -30.61 8.91
N ARG A 9 -31.83 -29.98 7.89
CA ARG A 9 -31.24 -29.01 6.95
C ARG A 9 -29.74 -29.16 6.64
N PHE A 10 -29.39 -30.18 5.84
CA PHE A 10 -28.11 -30.29 5.14
C PHE A 10 -27.62 -29.03 4.37
N PRO A 11 -28.47 -28.17 3.75
CA PRO A 11 -27.96 -27.02 2.99
C PRO A 11 -27.21 -25.98 3.83
N VAL A 12 -27.58 -25.78 5.10
CA VAL A 12 -26.98 -24.70 5.93
C VAL A 12 -25.53 -25.01 6.32
N LEU A 13 -25.23 -26.28 6.59
CA LEU A 13 -23.88 -26.73 6.91
C LEU A 13 -22.96 -26.70 5.69
N LEU A 14 -23.48 -27.02 4.51
CA LEU A 14 -22.70 -26.97 3.27
C LEU A 14 -22.39 -25.53 2.86
N GLU A 15 -23.34 -24.60 2.97
CA GLU A 15 -23.11 -23.16 2.73
C GLU A 15 -22.05 -22.60 3.68
N ALA A 16 -22.13 -22.91 4.98
CA ALA A 16 -21.13 -22.46 5.94
C ALA A 16 -19.71 -23.00 5.64
N VAL A 17 -19.60 -24.25 5.18
CA VAL A 17 -18.31 -24.85 4.80
C VAL A 17 -17.77 -24.23 3.51
N ILE A 18 -18.64 -23.98 2.52
CA ILE A 18 -18.26 -23.30 1.27
C ILE A 18 -17.83 -21.86 1.57
N ASP A 19 -18.53 -21.13 2.42
CA ASP A 19 -18.17 -19.77 2.83
C ASP A 19 -16.85 -19.72 3.60
N ALA A 20 -16.65 -20.66 4.53
CA ALA A 20 -15.38 -20.78 5.25
C ALA A 20 -14.22 -21.11 4.29
N PHE A 21 -14.43 -22.02 3.35
CA PHE A 21 -13.43 -22.37 2.33
C PHE A 21 -13.16 -21.22 1.36
N CYS A 22 -14.20 -20.50 0.91
CA CYS A 22 -14.04 -19.31 0.07
C CYS A 22 -13.29 -18.20 0.82
N THR A 23 -13.59 -17.99 2.10
CA THR A 23 -12.87 -17.04 2.96
C THR A 23 -11.41 -17.43 3.14
N PHE A 24 -11.14 -18.72 3.34
CA PHE A 24 -9.79 -19.26 3.42
C PHE A 24 -9.02 -19.08 2.10
N LEU A 25 -9.62 -19.39 0.95
CA LEU A 25 -8.97 -19.16 -0.34
C LEU A 25 -8.73 -17.68 -0.64
N ARG A 26 -9.68 -16.81 -0.25
CA ARG A 26 -9.53 -15.34 -0.37
C ARG A 26 -8.37 -14.80 0.47
N THR A 27 -7.99 -15.46 1.55
CA THR A 27 -6.87 -15.04 2.42
C THR A 27 -5.55 -15.72 2.06
N LEU A 28 -5.58 -16.95 1.54
CA LEU A 28 -4.37 -17.73 1.26
C LEU A 28 -3.52 -17.16 0.10
N LYS A 29 -4.16 -16.89 -1.04
CA LYS A 29 -3.44 -16.45 -2.24
C LYS A 29 -2.78 -15.07 -2.08
N PRO A 30 -3.45 -14.03 -1.54
CA PRO A 30 -2.81 -12.74 -1.30
C PRO A 30 -1.61 -12.85 -0.35
N THR A 31 -1.69 -13.75 0.63
CA THR A 31 -0.65 -13.91 1.63
C THR A 31 0.63 -14.49 1.03
N LEU A 32 0.52 -15.43 0.07
CA LEU A 32 1.71 -16.08 -0.50
C LEU A 32 2.60 -15.12 -1.30
N GLU A 33 2.02 -14.35 -2.22
CA GLU A 33 2.81 -13.40 -3.03
C GLU A 33 3.35 -12.25 -2.18
N ALA A 34 2.56 -11.76 -1.23
CA ALA A 34 3.03 -10.78 -0.27
C ALA A 34 4.16 -11.34 0.62
N CYS A 35 4.16 -12.64 0.95
CA CYS A 35 5.26 -13.27 1.68
C CYS A 35 6.55 -13.28 0.85
N VAL A 36 6.45 -13.53 -0.45
CA VAL A 36 7.60 -13.42 -1.36
C VAL A 36 8.12 -11.99 -1.37
N LEU A 37 7.23 -10.99 -1.54
CA LEU A 37 7.59 -9.58 -1.46
C LEU A 37 8.31 -9.24 -0.14
N HIS A 38 7.75 -9.68 1.00
CA HIS A 38 8.36 -9.47 2.32
C HIS A 38 9.76 -10.08 2.38
N SER A 39 9.93 -11.33 1.94
CA SER A 39 11.23 -12.01 1.98
C SER A 39 12.32 -11.33 1.14
N VAL A 40 11.92 -10.63 0.07
CA VAL A 40 12.83 -9.92 -0.84
C VAL A 40 13.10 -8.49 -0.38
N ALA A 41 12.12 -7.81 0.22
CA ALA A 41 12.21 -6.39 0.57
C ALA A 41 12.58 -6.12 2.05
N TRP A 42 12.39 -7.08 2.95
CA TRP A 42 12.57 -6.87 4.39
C TRP A 42 14.06 -6.79 4.77
N GLY A 43 14.52 -5.59 5.11
CA GLY A 43 15.94 -5.33 5.40
C GLY A 43 16.84 -5.25 4.17
N VAL A 44 16.25 -5.21 2.97
CA VAL A 44 16.97 -5.15 1.70
C VAL A 44 16.54 -3.89 0.96
N GLU A 45 17.50 -3.09 0.53
CA GLU A 45 17.21 -1.92 -0.31
C GLU A 45 16.64 -2.36 -1.66
N TRP A 46 15.50 -1.78 -2.03
CA TRP A 46 14.86 -2.09 -3.30
C TRP A 46 15.73 -1.61 -4.48
N PRO A 47 15.86 -2.38 -5.58
CA PRO A 47 16.70 -2.01 -6.72
C PRO A 47 16.39 -0.61 -7.24
N ARG A 48 17.46 0.19 -7.39
CA ARG A 48 17.41 1.55 -7.93
C ARG A 48 18.31 1.67 -9.14
N ARG A 49 17.88 2.45 -10.12
CA ARG A 49 18.73 2.84 -11.25
C ARG A 49 18.64 4.33 -11.49
N LYS A 50 19.72 4.88 -12.02
CA LYS A 50 19.72 6.22 -12.58
C LYS A 50 19.42 6.14 -14.07
N THR A 51 18.55 7.02 -14.55
CA THR A 51 18.20 7.12 -15.97
C THR A 51 18.14 8.58 -16.36
N ILE A 52 18.41 8.86 -17.63
CA ILE A 52 18.16 10.17 -18.22
C ILE A 52 16.80 10.08 -18.91
N LEU A 53 15.90 11.01 -18.60
CA LEU A 53 14.64 11.17 -19.32
C LEU A 53 14.70 12.46 -20.12
N ASN A 54 14.22 12.41 -21.36
CA ASN A 54 14.03 13.60 -22.17
C ASN A 54 12.65 14.20 -21.89
N ASP A 55 12.48 15.50 -22.15
CA ASP A 55 11.16 16.14 -22.10
C ASP A 55 10.11 15.41 -22.96
N LYS A 56 10.55 14.78 -24.06
CA LYS A 56 9.69 13.98 -24.95
C LYS A 56 9.15 12.70 -24.30
N ASP A 57 9.80 12.23 -23.24
CA ASP A 57 9.40 11.05 -22.47
C ASP A 57 8.39 11.42 -21.36
N LEU A 58 8.20 12.71 -21.09
CA LEU A 58 7.23 13.22 -20.12
C LEU A 58 5.88 13.43 -20.81
N ILE A 59 4.81 12.90 -20.23
CA ILE A 59 3.45 13.15 -20.71
C ILE A 59 3.13 14.62 -20.40
N ASP A 60 3.02 15.44 -21.44
CA ASP A 60 2.62 16.83 -21.32
C ASP A 60 1.12 16.90 -21.02
N TYR A 61 0.78 17.18 -19.77
CA TYR A 61 -0.61 17.35 -19.32
C TYR A 61 -1.18 18.73 -19.67
N ASP A 62 -0.36 19.67 -20.15
CA ASP A 62 -0.74 21.05 -20.47
C ASP A 62 -0.49 21.37 -21.95
N ALA A 63 -1.16 20.63 -22.84
CA ALA A 63 -1.05 20.76 -24.30
C ALA A 63 -1.57 22.10 -24.90
N ASP A 64 -1.76 23.16 -24.09
CA ASP A 64 -2.34 24.44 -24.51
C ASP A 64 -1.30 25.58 -24.70
N ARG A 65 0.01 25.30 -24.67
CA ARG A 65 1.05 26.31 -24.90
C ARG A 65 1.67 26.25 -26.30
N ASN A 66 1.10 27.06 -27.19
CA ASN A 66 1.64 27.43 -28.52
C ASN A 66 2.96 28.24 -28.48
N ASN A 67 3.97 27.84 -27.70
CA ASN A 67 5.29 28.50 -27.74
C ASN A 67 6.42 27.49 -27.95
N GLU A 68 6.74 27.31 -29.23
CA GLU A 68 7.88 26.58 -29.77
C GLU A 68 9.21 27.18 -29.27
N LYS A 69 9.73 26.67 -28.16
CA LYS A 69 11.17 26.60 -27.94
C LYS A 69 11.48 25.20 -27.45
N GLU A 70 11.90 24.32 -28.37
CA GLU A 70 12.46 23.02 -28.04
C GLU A 70 13.72 23.21 -27.18
N HIS A 71 13.55 23.22 -25.86
CA HIS A 71 14.66 22.99 -24.95
C HIS A 71 14.81 21.49 -24.80
N ASN A 72 15.85 20.94 -25.44
CA ASN A 72 16.24 19.56 -25.23
C ASN A 72 16.97 19.43 -23.89
N SER A 73 16.25 19.63 -22.78
CA SER A 73 16.77 19.39 -21.45
C SER A 73 16.71 17.90 -21.13
N GLU A 74 17.88 17.31 -20.98
CA GLU A 74 18.07 15.97 -20.40
C GLU A 74 18.10 16.10 -18.88
N TYR A 75 17.25 15.33 -18.20
CA TYR A 75 17.19 15.31 -16.74
C TYR A 75 17.55 13.92 -16.22
N GLU A 76 18.49 13.87 -15.27
CA GLU A 76 18.85 12.65 -14.56
C GLU A 76 17.85 12.39 -13.43
N TYR A 77 17.26 11.19 -13.43
CA TYR A 77 16.30 10.73 -12.45
C TYR A 77 16.76 9.41 -11.82
N GLU A 78 16.37 9.20 -10.56
CA GLU A 78 16.46 7.90 -9.90
C GLU A 78 15.11 7.18 -10.01
N CYS A 79 15.15 5.89 -10.30
CA CYS A 79 13.97 5.07 -10.52
C CYS A 79 14.02 3.79 -9.69
N LEU A 80 12.84 3.33 -9.24
CA LEU A 80 12.63 1.98 -8.71
C LEU A 80 12.11 1.08 -9.82
N ASP A 81 12.75 -0.06 -10.04
CA ASP A 81 12.33 -1.05 -11.04
C ASP A 81 11.58 -2.24 -10.40
N GLY A 82 10.91 -3.06 -11.21
CA GLY A 82 10.24 -4.26 -10.74
C GLY A 82 9.00 -3.99 -9.88
N VAL A 83 8.46 -2.78 -9.96
CA VAL A 83 7.31 -2.34 -9.16
C VAL A 83 6.06 -3.14 -9.50
N GLN A 84 5.93 -3.66 -10.73
CA GLN A 84 4.78 -4.46 -11.11
C GLN A 84 4.67 -5.76 -10.29
N GLN A 85 5.80 -6.31 -9.84
CA GLN A 85 5.81 -7.48 -8.94
C GLN A 85 5.27 -7.12 -7.55
N VAL A 86 5.58 -5.91 -7.07
CA VAL A 86 5.03 -5.36 -5.83
C VAL A 86 3.53 -5.16 -5.97
N MET A 87 3.08 -4.55 -7.07
CA MET A 87 1.64 -4.32 -7.31
C MET A 87 0.86 -5.65 -7.38
N ARG A 88 1.42 -6.66 -8.05
CA ARG A 88 0.83 -8.00 -8.12
C ARG A 88 0.72 -8.64 -6.73
N ALA A 89 1.81 -8.63 -5.96
CA ALA A 89 1.84 -9.18 -4.60
C ALA A 89 0.83 -8.51 -3.66
N LEU A 90 0.45 -7.26 -3.94
CA LEU A 90 -0.51 -6.49 -3.17
C LEU A 90 -1.94 -6.51 -3.75
N ARG A 91 -2.18 -7.21 -4.86
CA ARG A 91 -3.44 -7.23 -5.63
C ARG A 91 -3.89 -5.83 -6.07
N ALA A 92 -2.93 -5.02 -6.48
CA ALA A 92 -3.10 -3.61 -6.79
C ALA A 92 -2.80 -3.27 -8.25
N GLU A 93 -2.77 -4.25 -9.17
CA GLU A 93 -2.48 -4.01 -10.59
C GLU A 93 -3.51 -3.07 -11.26
N HIS A 94 -4.74 -3.06 -10.74
CA HIS A 94 -5.82 -2.17 -11.18
C HIS A 94 -5.51 -0.68 -10.99
N LEU A 95 -4.52 -0.32 -10.15
CA LEU A 95 -4.09 1.06 -9.93
C LEU A 95 -3.24 1.62 -11.09
N GLY A 96 -2.89 0.79 -12.08
CA GLY A 96 -2.24 1.24 -13.31
C GLY A 96 -0.82 1.80 -13.12
N ILE A 97 -0.15 1.44 -12.03
CA ILE A 97 1.25 1.81 -11.82
C ILE A 97 2.12 0.96 -12.75
N GLY A 98 2.97 1.62 -13.54
CA GLY A 98 3.95 0.96 -14.41
C GLY A 98 5.01 0.19 -13.61
N ASP A 99 5.85 -0.58 -14.30
CA ASP A 99 6.91 -1.37 -13.64
C ASP A 99 8.05 -0.50 -13.06
N VAL A 100 8.04 0.79 -13.37
CA VAL A 100 9.05 1.76 -12.96
C VAL A 100 8.39 2.93 -12.24
N ILE A 101 8.88 3.28 -11.05
CA ILE A 101 8.52 4.52 -10.36
C ILE A 101 9.70 5.48 -10.41
N VAL A 102 9.48 6.69 -10.92
CA VAL A 102 10.44 7.79 -10.84
C VAL A 102 10.40 8.39 -9.44
N ILE A 103 11.55 8.43 -8.76
CA ILE A 103 11.69 9.08 -7.46
C ILE A 103 11.79 10.59 -7.70
N ARG A 104 10.79 11.29 -7.18
CA ARG A 104 10.69 12.74 -7.30
C ARG A 104 11.30 13.43 -6.08
N LYS A 105 11.85 14.64 -6.25
CA LYS A 105 12.37 15.45 -5.13
C LYS A 105 11.28 15.72 -4.08
N GLU A 106 10.02 15.84 -4.50
CA GLU A 106 8.89 16.01 -3.60
C GLU A 106 8.69 14.81 -2.67
N TYR A 107 9.09 13.60 -3.09
CA TYR A 107 9.01 12.42 -2.23
C TYR A 107 10.02 12.52 -1.08
N GLU A 108 11.20 13.06 -1.33
CA GLU A 108 12.20 13.32 -0.30
C GLU A 108 11.72 14.39 0.69
N VAL A 109 11.15 15.49 0.17
CA VAL A 109 10.58 16.56 1.01
C VAL A 109 9.45 16.04 1.88
N LEU A 110 8.53 15.24 1.32
CA LEU A 110 7.45 14.61 2.07
C LEU A 110 7.98 13.62 3.11
N LEU A 111 8.92 12.74 2.72
CA LEU A 111 9.53 11.79 3.64
C LEU A 111 10.23 12.49 4.80
N LYS A 112 10.95 13.58 4.50
CA LYS A 112 11.62 14.42 5.49
C LYS A 112 10.61 15.03 6.45
N ALA A 113 9.53 15.63 5.94
CA ALA A 113 8.44 16.16 6.77
C ALA A 113 7.78 15.08 7.64
N LEU A 114 7.69 13.84 7.16
CA LEU A 114 7.19 12.68 7.91
C LEU A 114 8.21 12.12 8.91
N SER A 115 9.52 12.37 8.75
CA SER A 115 10.61 11.73 9.53
C SER A 115 11.33 12.67 10.51
N GLU A 116 11.33 13.99 10.27
CA GLU A 116 12.06 15.00 11.06
C GLU A 116 11.48 15.28 12.45
N GLU A 117 10.61 14.41 12.96
CA GLU A 117 9.95 14.51 14.27
C GLU A 117 10.86 14.26 15.49
N HIS A 118 12.20 14.26 15.34
CA HIS A 118 13.14 13.90 16.42
C HIS A 118 13.60 15.07 17.33
N GLY A 119 12.94 16.25 17.29
CA GLY A 119 13.52 17.47 17.88
C GLY A 119 12.76 18.21 18.99
N THR A 120 11.44 18.37 18.94
CA THR A 120 10.76 19.36 19.81
C THR A 120 9.33 18.96 20.18
N SER A 121 8.90 19.35 21.38
CA SER A 121 7.70 18.93 22.13
C SER A 121 6.33 19.06 21.44
N SER A 122 6.27 19.57 20.20
CA SER A 122 5.13 19.47 19.27
C SER A 122 5.03 18.11 18.55
N SER A 123 6.07 17.29 18.65
CA SER A 123 6.30 16.01 17.97
C SER A 123 5.30 14.90 18.36
N GLU A 124 4.84 14.86 19.62
CA GLU A 124 3.81 13.88 20.01
C GLU A 124 2.47 14.07 19.27
N ARG A 125 2.21 15.26 18.71
CA ARG A 125 0.92 15.53 18.06
C ARG A 125 0.85 14.97 16.65
N LEU A 126 1.94 15.00 15.87
CA LEU A 126 1.93 14.48 14.49
C LEU A 126 2.16 12.97 14.45
N ALA A 127 3.01 12.40 15.30
CA ALA A 127 3.06 10.95 15.51
C ALA A 127 1.71 10.35 15.95
N ARG A 128 0.82 11.15 16.56
CA ARG A 128 -0.57 10.80 16.90
C ARG A 128 -1.62 11.28 15.88
N SER A 129 -1.23 12.06 14.86
CA SER A 129 -2.16 12.64 13.87
C SER A 129 -1.89 12.07 12.49
N GLY A 130 -2.92 11.51 11.85
CA GLY A 130 -2.80 11.06 10.47
C GLY A 130 -2.45 12.21 9.51
N VAL A 131 -1.56 11.93 8.56
CA VAL A 131 -1.23 12.85 7.46
C VAL A 131 -2.03 12.44 6.22
N VAL A 132 -2.71 13.40 5.61
CA VAL A 132 -3.44 13.18 4.36
C VAL A 132 -2.68 13.84 3.22
N ILE A 133 -2.30 13.03 2.22
CA ILE A 133 -1.62 13.52 1.02
C ILE A 133 -2.69 13.85 -0.02
N THR A 134 -2.83 15.14 -0.33
CA THR A 134 -3.80 15.64 -1.30
C THR A 134 -3.13 16.06 -2.59
N GLY A 135 -3.86 16.01 -3.71
CA GLY A 135 -3.39 16.47 -5.01
C GLY A 135 -4.27 15.98 -6.14
N HIS A 136 -4.14 16.55 -7.33
CA HIS A 136 -4.92 16.17 -8.51
C HIS A 136 -4.75 14.67 -8.86
N PRO A 137 -5.76 14.02 -9.48
CA PRO A 137 -5.59 12.68 -10.04
C PRO A 137 -4.34 12.60 -10.93
N GLY A 138 -3.63 11.47 -10.93
CA GLY A 138 -2.42 11.30 -11.74
C GLY A 138 -1.12 11.92 -11.17
N THR A 139 -1.17 12.66 -10.06
CA THR A 139 0.03 13.32 -9.47
C THR A 139 1.07 12.38 -8.82
N GLY A 140 0.82 11.07 -8.81
CA GLY A 140 1.75 10.08 -8.24
C GLY A 140 1.60 9.86 -6.73
N LYS A 141 0.41 10.08 -6.15
CA LYS A 141 0.14 9.79 -4.71
C LYS A 141 0.30 8.31 -4.38
N THR A 142 -0.29 7.43 -5.18
CA THR A 142 -0.15 5.98 -4.99
C THR A 142 1.30 5.55 -5.19
N ALA A 143 2.00 6.09 -6.19
CA ALA A 143 3.43 5.84 -6.40
C ALA A 143 4.27 6.27 -5.17
N PHE A 144 3.94 7.40 -4.53
CA PHE A 144 4.57 7.79 -3.27
C PHE A 144 4.31 6.79 -2.14
N LEU A 145 3.09 6.25 -2.00
CA LEU A 145 2.80 5.23 -0.99
C LEU A 145 3.59 3.94 -1.22
N ILE A 146 3.75 3.50 -2.48
CA ILE A 146 4.57 2.33 -2.82
C ILE A 146 6.05 2.60 -2.55
N TYR A 147 6.57 3.77 -2.93
CA TYR A 147 7.91 4.22 -2.60
C TYR A 147 8.15 4.19 -1.08
N LEU A 148 7.21 4.75 -0.29
CA LEU A 148 7.31 4.80 1.16
C LEU A 148 7.25 3.41 1.79
N LEU A 149 6.38 2.52 1.29
CA LEU A 149 6.33 1.12 1.72
C LEU A 149 7.71 0.46 1.54
N LEU A 150 8.25 0.47 0.31
CA LEU A 150 9.51 -0.21 -0.01
C LEU A 150 10.67 0.34 0.82
N LEU A 151 10.72 1.66 1.02
CA LEU A 151 11.70 2.28 1.90
C LEU A 151 11.58 1.78 3.33
N ARG A 152 10.37 1.68 3.88
CA ARG A 152 10.15 1.20 5.25
C ARG A 152 10.49 -0.27 5.41
N LEU A 153 10.13 -1.12 4.44
CA LEU A 153 10.49 -2.54 4.44
C LEU A 153 12.01 -2.73 4.42
N SER A 154 12.73 -1.95 3.59
CA SER A 154 14.20 -1.99 3.55
C SER A 154 14.86 -1.62 4.89
N ARG A 155 14.16 -0.83 5.70
CA ARG A 155 14.58 -0.41 7.05
C ARG A 155 13.99 -1.29 8.17
N GLN A 156 13.34 -2.39 7.81
CA GLN A 156 12.68 -3.31 8.74
C GLN A 156 11.66 -2.63 9.67
N GLN A 157 10.99 -1.60 9.15
CA GLN A 157 10.02 -0.83 9.92
C GLN A 157 8.60 -1.40 9.73
N PRO A 158 7.90 -1.77 10.82
CA PRO A 158 6.53 -2.28 10.73
C PRO A 158 5.61 -1.30 10.00
N THR A 159 4.83 -1.81 9.06
CA THR A 159 4.01 -1.00 8.16
C THR A 159 2.72 -1.73 7.83
N ALA A 160 1.59 -1.07 8.03
CA ALA A 160 0.29 -1.52 7.54
C ALA A 160 -0.01 -0.79 6.23
N LEU A 161 -0.56 -1.49 5.25
CA LEU A 161 -0.86 -0.95 3.93
C LEU A 161 -2.26 -1.36 3.46
N GLN A 162 -3.07 -0.37 3.10
CA GLN A 162 -4.37 -0.56 2.48
C GLN A 162 -4.38 0.12 1.11
N LEU A 163 -4.35 -0.68 0.04
CA LEU A 163 -4.49 -0.21 -1.35
C LEU A 163 -5.84 -0.54 -1.98
N ASN A 164 -6.67 -1.35 -1.30
CA ASN A 164 -7.97 -1.78 -1.78
C ASN A 164 -8.98 -1.80 -0.61
N PRO A 165 -10.29 -1.74 -0.89
CA PRO A 165 -11.32 -1.79 0.15
C PRO A 165 -11.50 -3.20 0.74
N GLU A 166 -10.98 -4.24 0.09
CA GLU A 166 -11.18 -5.64 0.52
C GLU A 166 -10.41 -5.97 1.81
N GLY A 167 -9.31 -5.26 2.07
CA GLY A 167 -8.50 -5.51 3.25
C GLY A 167 -7.20 -4.71 3.30
N TYR A 168 -6.36 -5.06 4.26
CA TYR A 168 -5.06 -4.44 4.46
C TYR A 168 -3.99 -5.48 4.80
N TYR A 169 -2.74 -5.15 4.49
CA TYR A 169 -1.56 -5.95 4.81
C TYR A 169 -0.88 -5.37 6.04
N ILE A 170 -0.35 -6.22 6.92
CA ILE A 170 0.59 -5.83 7.98
C ILE A 170 1.93 -6.50 7.67
N PHE A 171 2.98 -5.69 7.51
CA PHE A 171 4.36 -6.12 7.36
C PHE A 171 5.12 -5.86 8.66
N ASP A 172 5.79 -6.88 9.20
CA ASP A 172 6.62 -6.77 10.40
C ASP A 172 7.78 -7.79 10.36
N HIS A 173 8.51 -7.94 11.47
CA HIS A 173 9.59 -8.92 11.59
C HIS A 173 9.13 -10.39 11.53
N ARG A 174 7.82 -10.66 11.66
CA ARG A 174 7.23 -12.01 11.62
C ARG A 174 6.78 -12.40 10.21
N GLY A 175 6.76 -11.45 9.26
CA GLY A 175 6.36 -11.68 7.90
C GLY A 175 5.28 -10.69 7.46
N VAL A 176 4.34 -11.20 6.67
CA VAL A 176 3.17 -10.45 6.24
C VAL A 176 1.89 -11.21 6.57
N THR A 177 0.86 -10.47 6.94
CA THR A 177 -0.50 -10.99 7.12
C THR A 177 -1.49 -10.11 6.41
N TYR A 178 -2.45 -10.72 5.72
CA TYR A 178 -3.57 -10.01 5.10
C TYR A 178 -4.82 -10.15 5.96
N HIS A 179 -5.45 -9.01 6.26
CA HIS A 179 -6.72 -8.94 6.99
C HIS A 179 -7.81 -8.45 6.05
N THR A 180 -8.91 -9.19 5.96
CA THR A 180 -10.09 -8.74 5.20
C THR A 180 -10.90 -7.74 6.01
N SER A 181 -11.66 -6.88 5.33
CA SER A 181 -12.56 -5.90 5.97
C SER A 181 -13.64 -6.53 6.85
N ASP A 182 -13.97 -7.81 6.62
CA ASP A 182 -14.95 -8.58 7.42
C ASP A 182 -14.34 -9.19 8.69
N THR A 183 -13.02 -9.13 8.84
CA THR A 183 -12.34 -9.70 10.01
C THR A 183 -12.56 -8.78 11.22
N TYR A 184 -13.52 -9.14 12.08
CA TYR A 184 -13.75 -8.46 13.35
C TYR A 184 -12.62 -8.79 14.34
N GLY A 185 -11.55 -8.01 14.30
CA GLY A 185 -10.43 -8.15 15.23
C GLY A 185 -9.45 -6.99 15.11
N TYR A 186 -9.09 -6.39 16.24
CA TYR A 186 -7.99 -5.46 16.31
C TYR A 186 -6.69 -6.25 16.37
N ASP A 187 -5.81 -6.09 15.38
CA ASP A 187 -4.47 -6.66 15.45
C ASP A 187 -3.57 -5.70 16.25
N ASP A 188 -3.08 -6.16 17.41
CA ASP A 188 -2.24 -5.35 18.31
C ASP A 188 -0.96 -4.82 17.63
N ARG A 189 -0.50 -5.46 16.56
CA ARG A 189 0.66 -4.99 15.79
C ARG A 189 0.43 -3.64 15.13
N MET A 190 -0.83 -3.28 14.86
CA MET A 190 -1.16 -1.96 14.30
C MET A 190 -0.66 -0.81 15.17
N ARG A 191 -0.47 -1.01 16.49
CA ARG A 191 0.09 0.02 17.38
C ARG A 191 1.54 0.39 17.07
N ALA A 192 2.29 -0.53 16.46
CA ALA A 192 3.68 -0.33 16.09
C ALA A 192 3.85 0.05 14.61
N CYS A 193 2.77 -0.02 13.82
CA CYS A 193 2.81 0.20 12.38
C CYS A 193 2.53 1.65 12.00
N TRP A 194 3.22 2.12 10.97
CA TRP A 194 2.67 3.20 10.16
C TRP A 194 1.54 2.64 9.29
N ALA A 195 0.39 3.31 9.25
CA ALA A 195 -0.72 2.92 8.40
C ALA A 195 -0.71 3.78 7.12
N LEU A 196 -0.41 3.13 6.00
CA LEU A 196 -0.43 3.71 4.67
C LEU A 196 -1.76 3.35 4.01
N VAL A 197 -2.56 4.34 3.60
CA VAL A 197 -3.90 4.12 3.04
C VAL A 197 -4.04 4.90 1.74
N ASP A 198 -4.36 4.21 0.65
CA ASP A 198 -4.77 4.85 -0.60
C ASP A 198 -6.29 5.01 -0.63
N TYR A 199 -6.75 6.25 -0.39
CA TYR A 199 -8.17 6.57 -0.38
C TYR A 199 -8.81 6.59 -1.78
N ASN A 200 -8.01 6.57 -2.86
CA ASN A 200 -8.57 6.59 -4.21
C ASN A 200 -9.13 5.23 -4.66
N ALA A 201 -8.90 4.17 -3.88
CA ALA A 201 -9.25 2.81 -4.27
C ALA A 201 -10.76 2.50 -4.22
N THR A 202 -11.60 3.27 -3.53
CA THR A 202 -13.08 3.23 -3.67
C THR A 202 -13.79 4.25 -2.77
N SER A 203 -14.91 4.77 -3.27
CA SER A 203 -15.91 5.57 -2.55
C SER A 203 -16.29 5.02 -1.16
N LEU A 204 -15.99 5.80 -0.11
CA LEU A 204 -16.63 5.82 1.23
C LEU A 204 -16.90 4.44 1.88
N GLY A 205 -15.85 3.69 2.19
CA GLY A 205 -15.85 2.62 3.20
C GLY A 205 -14.96 3.03 4.38
N ARG A 206 -15.39 2.78 5.63
CA ARG A 206 -14.74 3.24 6.86
C ARG A 206 -13.22 2.95 6.87
N VAL A 207 -12.42 4.00 6.96
CA VAL A 207 -10.99 3.88 7.30
C VAL A 207 -10.90 3.28 8.71
N PRO A 208 -10.12 2.21 8.94
CA PRO A 208 -9.81 1.76 10.28
C PRO A 208 -9.23 2.94 11.06
N ARG A 209 -9.95 3.42 12.08
CA ARG A 209 -9.41 4.48 12.93
C ARG A 209 -8.15 3.92 13.59
N CYS A 210 -6.99 4.41 13.17
CA CYS A 210 -5.78 4.30 13.96
C CYS A 210 -5.98 5.21 15.18
N VAL A 211 -6.72 4.73 16.18
CA VAL A 211 -6.80 5.38 17.48
C VAL A 211 -5.51 5.03 18.20
N ALA A 212 -4.53 5.93 18.14
CA ALA A 212 -3.46 5.96 19.13
C ALA A 212 -4.15 6.17 20.49
N ARG A 213 -4.39 5.08 21.23
CA ARG A 213 -4.94 5.17 22.59
C ARG A 213 -3.82 5.59 23.53
N GLU A 214 -4.15 6.57 24.37
CA GLU A 214 -3.35 7.10 25.48
C GLU A 214 -2.83 5.96 26.36
N GLY A 215 -1.52 5.96 26.60
CA GLY A 215 -0.88 5.27 27.72
C GLY A 215 -0.53 6.30 28.78
#